data_AF-A0A0Q9BYH2-F1
#
_entry.id   AF-A0A0Q9BYH2-F1
#
_cell.length_a   1.000
_cell.length_b   1.000
_cell.length_c   1.000
_cell.angle_alpha   90.00
_cell.angle_beta   90.00
_cell.angle_gamma   90.00
#
_symmetry.space_group_name_H-M   'P 1'
#
loop_
_entity.id
_entity.type
_entity.pdbx_description
1 polymer ?
#
loop_
_entity_poly.entity_id
_entity_poly.type
_entity_poly.pdbx_seq_one_letter_code
_entity_poly.pdbx_strand_id
1 'polypeptide(L)'
;MKQNKVLTTGLGVVLGLTGLFGLTACGSGDSDSGANASAEQAADVDIKDDLENAKTAVTDALAEDDSWAQIMLASDVKAPTVKYGLLVVPFTASDAASRVQGTVDIKDGKFTIEGDSAATGQTWQIDQDGKISEVSE
;
A
#
# COMPACT_ATOMS: atom_id res chain seq x y z
N MET A 1 45.03 14.47 -14.57
CA MET A 1 43.79 14.06 -13.88
C MET A 1 43.40 15.20 -12.94
N LYS A 2 42.17 15.72 -13.06
CA LYS A 2 41.70 16.94 -12.39
C LYS A 2 41.37 16.67 -10.92
N GLN A 3 41.60 17.70 -10.11
CA GLN A 3 41.72 17.66 -8.65
C GLN A 3 40.48 18.19 -7.91
N ASN A 4 40.51 17.95 -6.60
CA ASN A 4 39.87 18.68 -5.49
C ASN A 4 38.72 17.96 -4.77
N LYS A 5 39.09 17.21 -3.72
CA LYS A 5 38.30 17.07 -2.50
C LYS A 5 38.39 18.37 -1.71
N VAL A 6 37.27 19.02 -1.43
CA VAL A 6 37.15 20.03 -0.38
C VAL A 6 35.89 19.72 0.41
N LEU A 7 36.08 19.28 1.65
CA LEU A 7 35.04 19.25 2.68
C LEU A 7 34.83 20.68 3.16
N THR A 8 33.59 21.17 3.11
CA THR A 8 33.20 22.44 3.69
C THR A 8 32.21 22.20 4.83
N THR A 9 32.71 22.48 6.03
CA THR A 9 32.03 22.70 7.30
C THR A 9 30.97 23.79 7.19
N GLY A 10 29.83 23.63 7.86
CA GLY A 10 28.81 24.68 7.99
C GLY A 10 27.97 24.49 9.25
N LEU A 11 28.54 24.84 10.41
CA LEU A 11 27.83 25.02 11.67
C LEU A 11 27.21 26.43 11.67
N GLY A 12 25.89 26.53 11.79
CA GLY A 12 25.16 27.81 11.85
C GLY A 12 23.98 27.72 12.82
N VAL A 13 24.15 28.34 13.98
CA VAL A 13 23.17 28.54 15.08
C VAL A 13 22.27 29.75 14.76
N VAL A 14 21.05 29.83 15.35
CA VAL A 14 20.45 31.01 16.04
C VAL A 14 18.90 31.17 15.86
N LEU A 15 18.18 31.00 17.00
CA LEU A 15 16.93 31.64 17.50
C LEU A 15 15.60 31.41 16.75
N GLY A 16 14.41 31.27 17.37
CA GLY A 16 13.92 31.49 18.74
C GLY A 16 12.47 32.01 18.67
N LEU A 17 11.66 31.78 19.72
CA LEU A 17 10.35 32.38 20.08
C LEU A 17 9.03 31.66 19.70
N THR A 18 8.42 31.12 20.78
CA THR A 18 7.00 31.23 21.21
C THR A 18 5.89 30.51 20.43
N GLY A 19 5.41 29.43 21.03
CA GLY A 19 4.08 28.84 20.83
C GLY A 19 3.67 28.03 22.05
N LEU A 20 3.27 28.71 23.13
CA LEU A 20 2.69 28.11 24.33
C LEU A 20 1.25 27.69 24.04
N PHE A 21 0.96 26.42 23.75
CA PHE A 21 -0.35 25.81 24.07
C PHE A 21 -0.26 24.26 24.04
N GLY A 22 -0.53 23.63 25.19
CA GLY A 22 -1.22 22.33 25.21
C GLY A 22 -0.43 21.04 25.41
N LEU A 23 0.66 21.02 26.19
CA LEU A 23 1.27 19.75 26.63
C LEU A 23 0.93 19.46 28.09
N THR A 24 -0.10 18.64 28.31
CA THR A 24 -0.29 17.88 29.55
C THR A 24 -0.45 16.41 29.23
N ALA A 25 0.67 15.67 29.15
CA ALA A 25 0.79 14.29 29.64
C ALA A 25 2.22 13.81 29.41
N CYS A 26 2.95 13.73 30.52
CA CYS A 26 4.28 13.20 30.67
C CYS A 26 4.24 11.67 30.59
N GLY A 27 5.18 11.07 29.87
CA GLY A 27 5.39 9.62 29.80
C GLY A 27 6.60 9.28 28.94
N SER A 28 7.78 9.42 29.54
CA SER A 28 9.13 9.20 29.02
C SER A 28 9.30 8.14 27.93
N GLY A 29 10.04 8.48 26.87
CA GLY A 29 10.57 7.52 25.92
C GLY A 29 11.25 8.18 24.72
N ASP A 30 12.58 8.14 24.73
CA ASP A 30 13.52 8.45 23.65
C ASP A 30 13.08 7.89 22.28
N SER A 31 13.12 8.69 21.20
CA SER A 31 13.54 8.30 19.84
C SER A 31 13.26 9.39 18.78
N ASP A 32 14.36 9.95 18.30
CA ASP A 32 14.76 10.28 16.94
C ASP A 32 13.77 10.26 15.75
N SER A 33 13.96 11.27 14.91
CA SER A 33 13.76 11.32 13.45
C SER A 33 12.35 11.31 12.87
N GLY A 34 12.11 12.33 12.06
CA GLY A 34 10.89 12.52 11.31
C GLY A 34 10.66 11.42 10.29
N ALA A 35 9.42 10.96 10.24
CA ALA A 35 8.79 10.52 9.03
C ALA A 35 7.51 11.34 8.92
N ASN A 36 7.46 12.17 7.88
CA ASN A 36 6.22 12.74 7.40
C ASN A 36 5.38 11.57 6.88
N ALA A 37 4.68 10.88 7.79
CA ALA A 37 3.64 9.95 7.43
C ALA A 37 2.45 10.80 7.02
N SER A 38 2.37 11.10 5.73
CA SER A 38 1.12 11.42 5.05
C SER A 38 0.21 10.19 5.17
N ALA A 39 -0.31 9.94 6.37
CA ALA A 39 -1.52 9.17 6.56
C ALA A 39 -2.65 10.09 6.09
N GLU A 40 -2.80 10.18 4.77
CA GLU A 40 -4.05 10.66 4.19
C GLU A 40 -5.14 9.76 4.77
N GLN A 41 -5.97 10.38 5.61
CA GLN A 41 -7.08 9.79 6.32
C GLN A 41 -7.84 8.83 5.38
N ALA A 42 -7.63 7.53 5.52
CA ALA A 42 -8.57 6.54 5.01
C ALA A 42 -9.85 6.75 5.82
N ALA A 43 -10.79 7.52 5.25
CA ALA A 43 -12.18 7.44 5.67
C ALA A 43 -12.55 5.95 5.64
N ASP A 44 -13.24 5.49 6.69
CA ASP A 44 -13.65 4.10 6.94
C ASP A 44 -14.04 3.34 5.65
N VAL A 45 -13.08 2.69 5.00
CA VAL A 45 -13.30 1.90 3.77
C VAL A 45 -13.69 0.50 4.23
N ASP A 46 -14.95 0.14 4.05
CA ASP A 46 -15.54 -1.12 4.50
C ASP A 46 -14.91 -2.37 3.86
N ILE A 47 -14.36 -2.24 2.65
CA ILE A 47 -13.67 -3.32 1.93
C ILE A 47 -12.14 -3.29 2.07
N LYS A 48 -11.60 -2.51 3.01
CA LYS A 48 -10.16 -2.36 3.19
C LYS A 48 -9.44 -3.70 3.33
N ASP A 49 -9.95 -4.57 4.21
CA ASP A 49 -9.30 -5.85 4.50
C ASP A 49 -9.29 -6.76 3.26
N ASP A 50 -10.35 -6.75 2.44
CA ASP A 50 -10.43 -7.51 1.21
C ASP A 50 -9.39 -7.04 0.19
N LEU A 51 -9.23 -5.73 0.04
CA LEU A 51 -8.22 -5.12 -0.82
C LEU A 51 -6.80 -5.41 -0.34
N GLU A 52 -6.53 -5.30 0.97
CA GLU A 52 -5.23 -5.61 1.55
C GLU A 52 -4.86 -7.09 1.44
N ASN A 53 -5.83 -7.99 1.61
CA ASN A 53 -5.65 -9.43 1.42
C ASN A 53 -5.37 -9.78 -0.05
N ALA A 54 -6.12 -9.18 -0.99
CA ALA A 54 -5.89 -9.35 -2.43
C ALA A 54 -4.49 -8.85 -2.83
N LYS A 55 -4.10 -7.66 -2.34
CA LYS A 55 -2.76 -7.11 -2.56
C LYS A 55 -1.68 -8.06 -2.04
N THR A 56 -1.85 -8.56 -0.82
CA THR A 56 -0.89 -9.49 -0.21
C THR A 56 -0.74 -10.75 -1.06
N ALA A 57 -1.84 -11.33 -1.54
CA ALA A 57 -1.80 -12.49 -2.42
C ALA A 57 -1.02 -12.24 -3.73
N VAL A 58 -1.16 -11.05 -4.33
CA VAL A 58 -0.41 -10.65 -5.53
C VAL A 58 1.06 -10.38 -5.21
N THR A 59 1.36 -9.67 -4.13
CA THR A 59 2.73 -9.36 -3.71
C THR A 59 3.50 -10.63 -3.34
N ASP A 60 2.89 -11.57 -2.63
CA ASP A 60 3.52 -12.84 -2.27
C ASP A 60 3.86 -13.66 -3.52
N ALA A 61 2.94 -13.71 -4.49
CA ALA A 61 3.17 -14.36 -5.77
C ALA A 61 4.32 -13.71 -6.57
N LEU A 62 4.39 -12.37 -6.59
CA LEU A 62 5.45 -11.63 -7.26
C LEU A 62 6.80 -11.71 -6.53
N ALA A 63 6.80 -11.96 -5.21
CA ALA A 63 8.03 -12.20 -4.45
C ALA A 63 8.66 -13.56 -4.78
N GLU A 64 7.85 -14.55 -5.19
CA GLU A 64 8.34 -15.84 -5.68
C GLU A 64 8.83 -15.77 -7.13
N ASP A 65 8.09 -15.07 -8.00
CA ASP A 65 8.43 -14.86 -9.41
C ASP A 65 7.84 -13.53 -9.91
N ASP A 66 8.68 -12.58 -10.27
CA ASP A 66 8.27 -11.23 -10.71
C ASP A 66 8.01 -11.13 -12.22
N SER A 67 8.10 -12.25 -12.96
CA SER A 67 7.93 -12.27 -14.43
C SER A 67 6.47 -12.31 -14.89
N TRP A 68 5.52 -12.44 -13.96
CA TRP A 68 4.09 -12.49 -14.28
C TRP A 68 3.57 -11.13 -14.74
N ALA A 69 3.09 -11.07 -15.98
CA ALA A 69 2.36 -9.90 -16.49
C ALA A 69 0.90 -9.83 -15.98
N GLN A 70 0.39 -10.96 -15.46
CA GLN A 70 -0.99 -11.06 -14.98
C GLN A 70 -1.12 -12.17 -13.94
N ILE A 71 -1.92 -11.92 -12.91
CA ILE A 71 -2.25 -12.88 -11.85
C ILE A 71 -3.78 -12.97 -11.71
N MET A 72 -4.31 -14.19 -11.64
CA MET A 72 -5.74 -14.45 -11.41
C MET A 72 -6.00 -14.81 -9.95
N LEU A 73 -6.81 -14.00 -9.29
CA LEU A 73 -7.32 -14.24 -7.94
C LEU A 73 -8.57 -15.11 -8.03
N ALA A 74 -8.54 -16.30 -7.43
CA ALA A 74 -9.66 -17.25 -7.50
C ALA A 74 -9.89 -18.00 -6.19
N SER A 75 -11.15 -18.27 -5.86
CA SER A 75 -11.54 -19.00 -4.65
C SER A 75 -11.59 -20.52 -4.82
N ASP A 76 -11.50 -21.01 -6.07
CA ASP A 76 -11.59 -22.43 -6.43
C ASP A 76 -10.27 -23.19 -6.24
N VAL A 77 -9.18 -22.48 -5.97
CA VAL A 77 -7.85 -23.05 -5.71
C VAL A 77 -7.49 -22.94 -4.23
N LYS A 78 -6.69 -23.89 -3.72
CA LYS A 78 -6.22 -23.92 -2.32
C LYS A 78 -4.78 -23.46 -2.14
N ALA A 79 -4.03 -23.40 -3.23
CA ALA A 79 -2.64 -22.96 -3.28
C ALA A 79 -2.37 -22.33 -4.65
N PRO A 80 -1.35 -21.46 -4.78
CA PRO A 80 -0.94 -20.91 -6.07
C PRO A 80 -0.68 -22.02 -7.10
N THR A 81 -1.21 -21.86 -8.31
CA THR A 81 -1.06 -22.85 -9.39
C THR A 81 -1.07 -22.17 -10.75
N VAL A 82 -0.42 -22.77 -11.74
CA VAL A 82 -0.40 -22.24 -13.11
C VAL A 82 -1.45 -22.98 -13.94
N LYS A 83 -2.44 -22.25 -14.48
CA LYS A 83 -3.44 -22.78 -15.43
C LYS A 83 -3.35 -22.01 -16.73
N TYR A 84 -3.17 -22.71 -17.85
CA TYR A 84 -3.08 -22.11 -19.21
C TYR A 84 -2.01 -21.02 -19.36
N GLY A 85 -0.90 -21.12 -18.61
CA GLY A 85 0.17 -20.11 -18.61
C GLY A 85 -0.14 -18.86 -17.79
N LEU A 86 -1.20 -18.87 -16.99
CA LEU A 86 -1.57 -17.81 -16.05
C LEU A 86 -1.40 -18.31 -14.62
N LEU A 87 -0.78 -17.50 -13.76
CA LEU A 87 -0.71 -17.79 -12.33
C LEU A 87 -2.07 -17.53 -11.69
N VAL A 88 -2.59 -18.53 -11.00
CA VAL A 88 -3.85 -18.50 -10.26
C VAL A 88 -3.54 -18.60 -8.77
N VAL A 89 -3.93 -17.58 -8.01
CA VAL A 89 -3.64 -17.44 -6.59
C VAL A 89 -4.94 -17.54 -5.79
N PRO A 90 -4.96 -18.29 -4.66
CA PRO A 90 -6.13 -18.38 -3.82
C PRO A 90 -6.50 -17.04 -3.21
N PHE A 91 -7.73 -16.59 -3.42
CA PHE A 91 -8.29 -15.42 -2.79
C PHE A 91 -9.80 -15.57 -2.66
N THR A 92 -10.37 -15.08 -1.57
CA THR A 92 -11.82 -15.06 -1.35
C THR A 92 -12.15 -13.77 -0.62
N ALA A 93 -12.97 -12.94 -1.26
CA ALA A 93 -13.46 -11.72 -0.66
C ALA A 93 -14.49 -12.03 0.43
N SER A 94 -14.59 -11.14 1.41
CA SER A 94 -15.61 -11.15 2.44
C SER A 94 -16.96 -10.65 1.91
N ASP A 95 -18.00 -10.75 2.74
CA ASP A 95 -19.33 -10.22 2.42
C ASP A 95 -19.38 -8.68 2.39
N ALA A 96 -18.31 -7.99 2.82
CA ALA A 96 -18.21 -6.54 2.72
C ALA A 96 -18.00 -6.09 1.26
N ALA A 97 -17.38 -6.91 0.42
CA ALA A 97 -17.17 -6.63 -0.98
C ALA A 97 -18.19 -7.37 -1.85
N SER A 98 -18.87 -6.64 -2.73
CA SER A 98 -19.75 -7.23 -3.75
C SER A 98 -18.96 -7.76 -4.95
N ARG A 99 -17.75 -7.20 -5.17
CA ARG A 99 -16.80 -7.61 -6.20
C ARG A 99 -15.39 -7.29 -5.73
N VAL A 100 -14.43 -8.15 -6.04
CA VAL A 100 -13.00 -7.81 -6.09
C VAL A 100 -12.47 -8.26 -7.45
N GLN A 101 -11.58 -7.47 -8.05
CA GLN A 101 -10.99 -7.74 -9.34
C GLN A 101 -10.30 -9.11 -9.35
N GLY A 102 -10.84 -10.04 -10.15
CA GLY A 102 -10.32 -11.41 -10.24
C GLY A 102 -9.06 -11.55 -11.09
N THR A 103 -8.73 -10.58 -11.93
CA THR A 103 -7.54 -10.62 -12.78
C THR A 103 -6.78 -9.32 -12.65
N VAL A 104 -5.58 -9.41 -12.09
CA VAL A 104 -4.72 -8.27 -11.78
C VAL A 104 -3.62 -8.18 -12.84
N ASP A 105 -3.59 -7.07 -13.57
CA ASP A 105 -2.56 -6.78 -14.54
C ASP A 105 -1.34 -6.16 -13.86
N ILE A 106 -0.16 -6.66 -14.22
CA ILE A 106 1.11 -6.26 -13.60
C ILE A 106 1.98 -5.63 -14.67
N LYS A 107 2.45 -4.41 -14.40
CA LYS A 107 3.31 -3.64 -15.29
C LYS A 107 4.53 -3.17 -14.52
N ASP A 108 5.69 -3.74 -14.85
CA ASP A 108 6.96 -3.43 -14.19
C ASP A 108 6.88 -3.57 -12.65
N GLY A 109 6.21 -4.63 -12.17
CA GLY A 109 5.98 -4.89 -10.75
C GLY A 109 4.92 -4.00 -10.08
N LYS A 110 4.27 -3.10 -10.83
CA LYS A 110 3.18 -2.24 -10.36
C LYS A 110 1.83 -2.80 -10.74
N PHE A 111 0.87 -2.65 -9.85
CA PHE A 111 -0.49 -3.13 -10.05
C PHE A 111 -1.47 -2.31 -9.21
N THR A 112 -2.73 -2.35 -9.60
CA THR A 112 -3.86 -1.88 -8.82
C THR A 112 -4.91 -2.96 -8.76
N ILE A 113 -5.65 -3.03 -7.65
CA ILE A 113 -6.74 -3.97 -7.46
C ILE A 113 -7.98 -3.17 -7.09
N GLU A 114 -9.04 -3.32 -7.87
CA GLU A 114 -10.32 -2.69 -7.61
C GLU A 114 -11.27 -3.64 -6.86
N GLY A 115 -12.14 -3.06 -6.03
CA GLY A 115 -13.24 -3.75 -5.37
C GLY A 115 -14.44 -2.84 -5.17
N ASP A 116 -15.62 -3.43 -5.16
CA ASP A 116 -16.88 -2.73 -4.95
C ASP A 116 -17.41 -3.00 -3.54
N SER A 117 -17.69 -1.95 -2.78
CA SER A 117 -18.35 -2.04 -1.49
C SER A 117 -19.76 -2.59 -1.64
N ALA A 118 -20.09 -3.66 -0.93
CA ALA A 118 -21.44 -4.20 -0.86
C ALA A 118 -22.37 -3.27 -0.07
N ALA A 119 -21.84 -2.53 0.92
CA ALA A 119 -22.62 -1.64 1.76
C ALA A 119 -22.98 -0.32 1.07
N THR A 120 -22.06 0.23 0.29
CA THR A 120 -22.18 1.59 -0.27
C THR A 120 -22.30 1.62 -1.79
N GLY A 121 -21.90 0.54 -2.48
CA GLY A 121 -21.83 0.48 -3.95
C GLY A 121 -20.66 1.27 -4.54
N GLN A 122 -19.81 1.89 -3.72
CA GLN A 122 -18.62 2.62 -4.17
C GLN A 122 -17.52 1.65 -4.62
N THR A 123 -16.79 2.02 -5.68
CA THR A 123 -15.60 1.30 -6.11
C THR A 123 -14.37 1.92 -5.48
N TRP A 124 -13.54 1.09 -4.86
CA TRP A 124 -12.26 1.47 -4.28
C TRP A 124 -11.15 0.71 -4.99
N GLN A 125 -9.97 1.31 -5.04
CA GLN A 125 -8.76 0.67 -5.53
C GLN A 125 -7.67 0.70 -4.45
N ILE A 126 -6.82 -0.32 -4.44
CA ILE A 126 -5.56 -0.36 -3.71
C ILE A 126 -4.39 -0.48 -4.70
N ASP A 127 -3.32 0.27 -4.49
CA ASP A 127 -2.08 0.13 -5.24
C ASP A 127 -1.07 -0.81 -4.55
N GLN A 128 0.06 -1.08 -5.22
CA GLN A 128 1.13 -1.94 -4.67
C GLN A 128 1.69 -1.45 -3.32
N ASP A 129 1.61 -0.15 -3.04
CA ASP A 129 2.13 0.46 -1.81
C ASP A 129 1.10 0.41 -0.67
N GLY A 130 -0.13 -0.05 -0.96
CA GLY A 130 -1.22 -0.12 0.00
C GLY A 130 -2.00 1.19 0.13
N LYS A 131 -1.84 2.12 -0.80
CA LYS A 131 -2.68 3.32 -0.84
C LYS A 131 -4.06 2.94 -1.37
N ILE A 132 -5.09 3.24 -0.57
CA ILE A 132 -6.48 3.05 -0.96
C ILE A 132 -7.07 4.39 -1.41
N SER A 133 -7.78 4.38 -2.53
CA SER A 133 -8.50 5.55 -3.05
C SER A 133 -9.81 5.15 -3.71
N GLU A 134 -10.80 6.03 -3.66
CA GLU A 134 -12.06 5.86 -4.39
C GLU A 134 -11.81 6.00 -5.91
N VAL A 135 -12.46 5.16 -6.70
CA VAL A 135 -12.45 5.24 -8.17
C VAL A 135 -13.64 6.08 -8.59
N SER A 136 -13.39 7.31 -9.03
CA SER A 136 -14.44 8.16 -9.60
C SER A 136 -14.57 7.90 -11.11
N GLU A 137 -15.80 7.65 -11.58
CA GLU A 137 -16.15 7.52 -13.00
C GLU A 137 -16.08 8.84 -13.79
#